data_AF-A0A1Q3CXT2-F1
#
_entry.id   AF-A0A1Q3CXT2-F1
#
_cell.length_a   1.000
_cell.length_b   1.000
_cell.length_c   1.000
_cell.angle_alpha   90.00
_cell.angle_beta   90.00
_cell.angle_gamma   90.00
#
_symmetry.space_group_name_H-M   'P 1'
#
loop_
_entity.id
_entity.type
_entity.pdbx_description
1 polymer ?
#
loop_
_entity_poly.entity_id
_entity_poly.type
_entity_poly.pdbx_seq_one_letter_code
_entity_poly.pdbx_strand_id
1 'polypeptide(L)'
;LLQVMVDHGFFAKCSKCSFGQQSIEYLGHIVSGTGVAMDQSKVDFILHWPHPSNLKELRGFLGLTGYYRRFISHYVHIARPLTDLLKRDTFSWNSQAQQAFINWQ
;
A
#
# COMPACT_ATOMS: atom_id res chain seq x y z
N LEU A 1 16.40 -9.40 -24.29
CA LEU A 1 16.31 -9.38 -22.81
C LEU A 1 16.68 -10.72 -22.20
N LEU A 2 15.92 -11.80 -22.45
CA LEU A 2 16.22 -13.11 -21.87
C LEU A 2 17.62 -13.65 -22.26
N GLN A 3 18.03 -13.49 -23.52
CA GLN A 3 19.39 -13.84 -23.96
C GLN A 3 20.46 -13.05 -23.18
N VAL A 4 20.29 -11.72 -23.05
CA VAL A 4 21.19 -10.86 -22.29
C VAL A 4 21.35 -11.31 -20.84
N MET A 5 20.26 -11.76 -20.20
CA MET A 5 20.33 -12.31 -18.83
C MET A 5 21.23 -13.55 -18.78
N VAL A 6 21.04 -14.49 -19.71
CA VAL A 6 21.85 -15.72 -19.81
C VAL A 6 23.32 -15.40 -20.05
N ASP A 7 23.62 -14.47 -20.97
CA ASP A 7 24.98 -14.04 -21.30
C ASP A 7 25.72 -13.46 -20.07
N HIS A 8 24.99 -12.95 -19.08
CA HIS A 8 25.52 -12.39 -17.83
C HIS A 8 25.31 -13.32 -16.62
N GLY A 9 24.93 -14.59 -16.82
CA GLY A 9 24.76 -15.57 -15.74
C GLY A 9 23.49 -15.43 -14.89
N PHE A 10 22.49 -14.68 -15.37
CA PHE A 10 21.18 -14.55 -14.73
C PHE A 10 20.15 -15.47 -15.39
N PHE A 11 19.38 -16.20 -14.58
CA PHE A 11 18.35 -17.12 -15.05
C PHE A 11 16.98 -16.75 -14.49
N ALA A 12 15.97 -16.71 -15.35
CA ALA A 12 14.60 -16.46 -14.96
C ALA A 12 13.89 -17.79 -14.61
N LYS A 13 13.24 -17.85 -13.44
CA LYS A 13 12.40 -19.00 -13.07
C LYS A 13 11.10 -18.95 -13.87
N CYS A 14 10.96 -19.82 -14.86
CA CYS A 14 9.82 -19.82 -15.80
C CYS A 14 8.46 -19.80 -15.09
N SER A 15 8.29 -20.51 -13.98
CA SER A 15 7.04 -20.53 -13.20
C SER A 15 6.68 -19.22 -12.48
N LYS A 16 7.57 -18.22 -12.51
CA LYS A 16 7.32 -16.85 -12.02
C LYS A 16 7.31 -15.81 -13.14
N CYS A 17 7.42 -16.24 -14.40
CA CYS A 17 7.40 -15.35 -15.54
C CYS A 17 5.99 -15.31 -16.15
N SER A 18 5.57 -14.13 -16.56
CA SER A 18 4.34 -13.94 -17.32
C SER A 18 4.67 -13.13 -18.57
N PHE A 19 4.27 -13.64 -19.73
CA PHE A 19 4.57 -13.03 -21.03
C PHE A 19 3.28 -12.71 -21.77
N GLY A 20 3.29 -11.62 -22.55
CA GLY A 20 2.18 -11.24 -23.43
C GLY A 20 0.85 -10.96 -22.70
N GLN A 21 0.88 -10.57 -21.42
CA GLN A 21 -0.34 -10.31 -20.64
C GLN A 21 -0.87 -8.90 -20.89
N GLN A 22 -2.20 -8.74 -20.93
CA GLN A 22 -2.84 -7.42 -21.01
C GLN A 22 -2.77 -6.64 -19.68
N SER A 23 -2.66 -7.37 -18.56
CA SER A 23 -2.43 -6.83 -17.23
C SER A 23 -1.50 -7.76 -16.44
N ILE A 24 -0.62 -7.21 -15.62
CA ILE A 24 0.32 -7.98 -14.79
C ILE A 24 0.47 -7.36 -13.40
N GLU A 25 0.63 -8.21 -12.39
CA GLU A 25 1.04 -7.78 -11.06
C GLU A 25 2.54 -7.45 -11.05
N TYR A 26 2.89 -6.24 -10.63
CA TYR A 26 4.27 -5.77 -10.54
C TYR A 26 4.43 -4.86 -9.32
N LEU A 27 5.30 -5.27 -8.38
CA LEU A 27 5.62 -4.53 -7.15
C LEU A 27 4.36 -4.10 -6.35
N GLY A 28 3.37 -4.99 -6.23
CA GLY A 28 2.12 -4.70 -5.50
C GLY A 28 1.13 -3.81 -6.25
N HIS A 29 1.33 -3.59 -7.55
CA HIS A 29 0.42 -2.87 -8.42
C HIS A 29 -0.03 -3.74 -9.59
N ILE A 30 -1.18 -3.41 -10.16
CA ILE A 30 -1.64 -3.97 -11.43
C ILE A 30 -1.28 -2.99 -12.54
N VAL A 31 -0.43 -3.41 -13.47
CA VAL A 31 -0.03 -2.61 -14.64
C VAL A 31 -0.78 -3.14 -15.85
N SER A 32 -1.46 -2.27 -16.58
CA SER A 32 -2.20 -2.60 -17.80
C SER A 32 -2.04 -1.51 -18.86
N GLY A 33 -2.63 -1.73 -20.04
CA GLY A 33 -2.66 -0.71 -21.10
C GLY A 33 -3.39 0.59 -20.72
N THR A 34 -4.23 0.58 -19.67
CA THR A 34 -4.94 1.77 -19.18
C THR A 34 -4.19 2.53 -18.10
N GLY A 35 -3.13 1.95 -17.54
CA GLY A 35 -2.28 2.58 -16.53
C GLY A 35 -1.87 1.65 -15.41
N VAL A 36 -1.63 2.24 -14.23
CA VAL A 36 -1.22 1.52 -13.02
C VAL A 36 -2.33 1.65 -11.99
N ALA A 37 -2.80 0.53 -11.43
CA ALA A 37 -3.83 0.46 -10.42
C ALA A 37 -3.34 -0.28 -9.17
N MET A 38 -4.07 -0.13 -8.07
CA MET A 38 -3.90 -0.97 -6.89
C MET A 38 -4.64 -2.30 -7.11
N ASP A 39 -4.07 -3.39 -6.61
CA ASP A 39 -4.77 -4.66 -6.58
C ASP A 39 -5.99 -4.59 -5.64
N GLN A 40 -7.13 -5.15 -6.06
CA GLN A 40 -8.38 -5.08 -5.30
C GLN A 40 -8.24 -5.70 -3.90
N SER A 41 -7.45 -6.78 -3.74
CA SER A 41 -7.22 -7.39 -2.42
C SER A 41 -6.51 -6.44 -1.46
N LYS A 42 -5.66 -5.54 -1.97
CA LYS A 42 -4.98 -4.52 -1.17
C LYS A 42 -5.92 -3.39 -0.79
N VAL A 43 -6.81 -2.99 -1.71
CA VAL A 43 -7.88 -2.04 -1.42
C VAL A 43 -8.77 -2.59 -0.30
N ASP A 44 -9.25 -3.82 -0.45
CA ASP A 44 -10.13 -4.46 0.52
C ASP A 44 -9.44 -4.60 1.88
N PHE A 45 -8.17 -5.01 1.90
CA PHE A 45 -7.40 -5.11 3.14
C PHE A 45 -7.23 -3.77 3.86
N ILE A 46 -7.04 -2.69 3.11
CA ILE A 46 -6.92 -1.33 3.64
C ILE A 46 -8.26 -0.81 4.19
N LEU A 47 -9.38 -1.15 3.56
CA LEU A 47 -10.73 -0.78 4.00
C LEU A 47 -11.15 -1.54 5.28
N HIS A 48 -10.77 -2.81 5.38
CA HIS A 48 -11.08 -3.69 6.51
C HIS A 48 -9.97 -3.72 7.56
N TRP A 49 -9.05 -2.75 7.51
CA TRP A 49 -7.93 -2.72 8.45
C TRP A 49 -8.46 -2.60 9.88
N PRO A 50 -7.99 -3.42 10.84
CA PRO A 50 -8.48 -3.37 12.21
C PRO A 50 -8.09 -2.06 12.89
N HIS A 51 -8.93 -1.59 13.82
CA HIS A 51 -8.64 -0.39 14.60
C HIS A 51 -7.26 -0.51 15.30
N PRO A 52 -6.31 0.43 15.06
CA PRO A 52 -4.98 0.36 15.67
C PRO A 52 -5.05 0.61 17.18
N SER A 53 -4.64 -0.40 17.95
CA SER A 53 -4.63 -0.35 19.41
C SER A 53 -3.34 0.22 20.01
N ASN A 54 -2.28 0.33 19.20
CA ASN A 54 -0.96 0.78 19.63
C ASN A 54 -0.17 1.49 18.51
N LEU A 55 0.94 2.14 18.89
CA LEU A 55 1.80 2.87 17.94
C LEU A 55 2.40 1.99 16.84
N LYS A 56 2.69 0.71 17.12
CA LYS A 56 3.30 -0.19 16.13
C LYS A 56 2.30 -0.50 15.02
N GLU A 57 1.06 -0.81 15.38
CA GLU A 57 -0.05 -1.01 14.44
C GLU A 57 -0.35 0.25 13.64
N LEU A 58 -0.39 1.41 14.29
CA LEU A 58 -0.61 2.69 13.63
C LEU A 58 0.51 3.01 12.61
N ARG A 59 1.77 2.75 12.96
CA ARG A 59 2.90 2.90 12.02
C ARG A 59 2.78 1.91 10.85
N GLY A 60 2.36 0.68 11.09
CA GLY A 60 2.12 -0.31 10.04
C GLY A 60 1.03 0.14 9.06
N PHE A 61 -0.09 0.62 9.59
CA PHE A 61 -1.18 1.20 8.79
C PHE A 61 -0.70 2.39 7.96
N LEU A 62 -0.05 3.38 8.58
CA LEU A 62 0.45 4.57 7.89
C LEU A 62 1.54 4.24 6.85
N GLY A 63 2.37 3.22 7.10
CA GLY A 63 3.36 2.74 6.14
C GLY A 63 2.72 2.15 4.89
N LEU A 64 1.76 1.24 5.05
CA LEU A 64 1.10 0.59 3.91
C LEU A 64 0.25 1.60 3.13
N THR A 65 -0.57 2.38 3.84
CA THR A 65 -1.42 3.38 3.20
C THR A 65 -0.60 4.50 2.56
N GLY A 66 0.56 4.83 3.14
CA GLY A 66 1.53 5.77 2.57
C GLY A 66 2.15 5.28 1.26
N TYR A 67 2.43 3.97 1.13
CA TYR A 67 2.88 3.35 -0.12
C TYR A 67 1.86 3.56 -1.25
N TYR A 68 0.57 3.42 -0.93
CA TYR A 68 -0.53 3.56 -1.88
C TYR A 68 -1.14 4.96 -1.97
N ARG A 69 -0.54 5.98 -1.33
CA ARG A 69 -1.12 7.34 -1.22
C ARG A 69 -1.58 7.97 -2.53
N ARG A 70 -0.99 7.61 -3.68
CA ARG A 70 -1.36 8.13 -5.01
C ARG A 70 -2.78 7.72 -5.43
N PHE A 71 -3.27 6.62 -4.89
CA PHE A 71 -4.59 6.05 -5.21
C PHE A 71 -5.66 6.42 -4.20
N ILE A 72 -5.31 7.22 -3.19
CA ILE A 72 -6.17 7.52 -2.05
C ILE A 72 -6.46 9.01 -2.06
N SER A 73 -7.71 9.36 -2.35
CA SER A 73 -8.11 10.76 -2.41
C SER A 73 -7.93 11.44 -1.06
N HIS A 74 -7.42 12.67 -1.07
CA HIS A 74 -7.20 13.48 0.13
C HIS A 74 -6.34 12.79 1.22
N TYR A 75 -5.47 11.83 0.85
CA TYR A 75 -4.66 11.05 1.79
C TYR A 75 -3.98 11.90 2.87
N VAL A 76 -3.36 13.02 2.48
CA VAL A 76 -2.63 13.89 3.41
C VAL A 76 -3.56 14.44 4.50
N HIS A 77 -4.80 14.81 4.16
CA HIS A 77 -5.75 15.35 5.13
C HIS A 77 -6.21 14.27 6.12
N ILE A 78 -6.43 13.04 5.64
CA ILE A 78 -6.88 11.92 6.46
C ILE A 78 -5.73 11.39 7.34
N ALA A 79 -4.53 11.24 6.77
CA ALA A 79 -3.37 10.72 7.47
C ALA A 79 -2.80 11.69 8.51
N ARG A 80 -2.99 13.02 8.36
CA ARG A 80 -2.44 14.04 9.27
C ARG A 80 -2.76 13.78 10.75
N PRO A 81 -4.03 13.69 11.20
CA PRO A 81 -4.35 13.43 12.61
C PRO A 81 -3.78 12.10 13.11
N LEU A 82 -3.66 11.09 12.25
CA LEU A 82 -3.02 9.81 12.59
C LEU A 82 -1.50 9.94 12.74
N THR A 83 -0.84 10.70 11.86
CA THR A 83 0.61 10.96 11.95
C THR A 83 0.96 11.82 13.17
N ASP A 84 0.06 12.70 13.61
CA ASP A 84 0.28 13.52 14.80
C ASP A 84 0.26 12.69 16.09
N LEU A 85 -0.46 11.55 16.10
CA LEU A 85 -0.37 10.58 17.21
C LEU A 85 1.01 9.93 17.32
N LEU A 86 1.79 9.86 16.22
CA LEU A 86 3.14 9.28 16.25
C LEU A 86 4.18 10.19 16.89
N LYS A 87 3.90 11.49 17.02
CA LYS A 87 4.82 12.50 17.55
C LYS A 87 4.76 12.63 19.07
N ARG A 88 3.76 12.03 19.71
CA ARG A 88 3.54 12.13 21.16
C ARG A 88 4.26 10.99 21.87
N ASP A 89 4.83 11.28 23.04
CA ASP A 89 5.48 10.28 23.90
C ASP A 89 4.46 9.26 24.44
N THR A 90 3.20 9.67 24.60
CA THR A 90 2.10 8.79 25.01
C THR A 90 1.10 8.62 23.88
N PHE A 91 0.86 7.35 23.52
CA PHE A 91 -0.18 6.99 22.55
C PHE A 91 -1.55 7.19 23.18
N SER A 92 -2.30 8.17 22.69
CA SER A 92 -3.67 8.43 23.11
C SER A 92 -4.52 8.60 21.88
N TRP A 93 -5.35 7.59 21.59
CA TRP A 93 -6.31 7.64 20.51
C TRP A 93 -7.38 8.68 20.82
N ASN A 94 -7.49 9.72 19.98
CA ASN A 94 -8.40 10.83 20.20
C ASN A 94 -9.55 10.84 19.17
N SER A 95 -10.53 11.72 19.37
CA SER A 95 -11.70 11.83 18.49
C SER A 95 -11.33 12.21 17.05
N GLN A 96 -10.29 13.02 16.84
CA GLN A 96 -9.83 13.42 15.50
C GLN A 96 -9.22 12.23 14.74
N ALA A 97 -8.42 11.41 15.43
CA ALA A 97 -7.86 10.18 14.88
C ALA A 97 -8.95 9.15 14.58
N GLN A 98 -9.97 9.04 15.44
CA GLN A 98 -11.12 8.19 15.19
C GLN A 98 -11.89 8.63 13.95
N GLN A 99 -12.19 9.92 13.81
CA GLN A 99 -12.88 10.45 12.64
C GLN A 99 -12.07 10.24 11.36
N ALA A 100 -10.76 10.46 11.40
CA ALA A 100 -9.90 10.21 10.27
C ALA A 100 -9.86 8.72 9.87
N PHE A 101 -9.84 7.82 10.86
CA PHE A 101 -9.87 6.38 10.61
C PHE A 101 -11.23 5.89 10.09
N ILE A 102 -12.34 6.50 10.50
CA ILE A 102 -13.68 6.17 9.97
C ILE A 102 -13.86 6.72 8.56
N ASN A 103 -13.46 7.98 8.32
CA ASN A 103 -13.60 8.62 6.99
C ASN A 103 -12.73 7.97 5.91
N TRP A 104 -11.86 7.04 6.32
CA TRP A 104 -11.04 6.20 5.44
C TRP A 104 -11.82 5.04 4.83
N GLN A 105 -12.83 4.53 5.56
CA GLN A 105 -13.69 3.41 5.17
C GLN A 105 -14.85 3.90 4.29
#